data_AF-A0A087W1L6-F1
#
_entry.id   AF-A0A087W1L6-F1
#
_cell.length_a   1.000
_cell.length_b   1.000
_cell.length_c   1.000
_cell.angle_alpha   90.00
_cell.angle_beta   90.00
_cell.angle_gamma   90.00
#
_symmetry.space_group_name_H-M   'P 1'
#
loop_
_entity.id
_entity.type
_entity.pdbx_description
1 polymer ?
#
loop_
_entity_poly.entity_id
_entity_poly.type
_entity_poly.pdbx_seq_one_letter_code
_entity_poly.pdbx_strand_id
1 'polypeptide(L)'
;MNFLQTYGPQLRGLMLQGKPTLAEYFWTTVITFLHNIEICVLGSPDGWFFKYNTRVHVDQVLHAFALNCPNLTALEIQWDPETLRFSDKSRKFIDRLRLKCWRLKSLTLCDGKYYELVKGNFERAERPRVVRTSNSYTTSIVSLLCRYKDLQFN
;
A
#
# COMPACT_ATOMS: atom_id res chain seq x y z
N MET A 1 -5.98 -24.61 -6.79
CA MET A 1 -6.17 -23.54 -5.78
C MET A 1 -4.95 -22.65 -5.78
N ASN A 2 -5.13 -21.34 -5.85
CA ASN A 2 -4.03 -20.37 -5.88
C ASN A 2 -3.47 -20.18 -4.46
N PHE A 3 -2.14 -20.14 -4.30
CA PHE A 3 -1.44 -19.92 -3.02
C PHE A 3 -2.10 -18.83 -2.16
N LEU A 4 -2.45 -17.69 -2.76
CA LEU A 4 -3.02 -16.55 -2.03
C LEU A 4 -4.44 -16.80 -1.52
N GLN A 5 -5.22 -17.66 -2.19
CA GLN A 5 -6.55 -18.04 -1.71
C GLN A 5 -6.45 -18.97 -0.50
N THR A 6 -5.46 -19.86 -0.48
CA THR A 6 -5.28 -20.85 0.60
C THR A 6 -4.55 -20.26 1.81
N TYR A 7 -3.48 -19.49 1.57
CA TYR A 7 -2.58 -19.02 2.63
C TYR A 7 -2.68 -17.52 2.91
N GLY A 8 -3.36 -16.73 2.06
CA GLY A 8 -3.57 -15.29 2.26
C GLY A 8 -4.08 -14.91 3.66
N PRO A 9 -5.09 -15.62 4.21
CA PRO A 9 -5.54 -15.45 5.59
C PRO A 9 -4.46 -15.50 6.67
N GLN A 10 -3.35 -16.21 6.43
CA GLN A 10 -2.29 -16.42 7.41
C GLN A 10 -1.15 -15.41 7.25
N LEU A 11 -1.13 -14.65 6.15
CA LEU A 11 -0.06 -13.69 5.87
C LEU A 11 -0.24 -12.42 6.70
N ARG A 12 0.81 -12.08 7.46
CA ARG A 12 0.93 -10.79 8.17
C ARG A 12 1.75 -9.77 7.38
N GLY A 13 2.65 -10.23 6.52
CA GLY A 13 3.51 -9.38 5.68
C GLY A 13 3.55 -9.90 4.25
N LEU A 14 3.45 -9.00 3.28
CA LEU A 14 3.55 -9.31 1.86
C LEU A 14 4.27 -8.20 1.11
N MET A 15 5.40 -8.54 0.50
CA MET A 15 6.22 -7.63 -0.29
C MET A 15 6.40 -8.22 -1.69
N LEU A 16 5.67 -7.68 -2.66
CA LEU A 16 5.68 -8.16 -4.06
C LEU A 16 6.07 -7.06 -5.05
N GLN A 17 6.79 -6.05 -4.58
CA GLN A 17 7.21 -4.93 -5.40
C GLN A 17 8.23 -5.31 -6.49
N GLY A 18 8.30 -4.51 -7.55
CA GLY A 18 9.23 -4.71 -8.66
C GLY A 18 8.78 -5.80 -9.66
N LYS A 19 7.51 -6.22 -9.60
CA LYS A 19 6.91 -7.19 -10.53
C LYS A 19 5.84 -6.50 -11.40
N PRO A 20 6.17 -6.05 -12.63
CA PRO A 20 5.24 -5.31 -13.49
C PRO A 20 3.97 -6.09 -13.87
N THR A 21 4.04 -7.42 -13.89
CA THR A 21 2.89 -8.30 -14.16
C THR A 21 1.84 -8.26 -13.05
N LEU A 22 2.19 -7.78 -11.85
CA LEU A 22 1.30 -7.67 -10.69
C LEU A 22 0.68 -6.26 -10.63
N ALA A 23 -0.19 -5.98 -11.61
CA ALA A 23 -0.87 -4.70 -11.76
C ALA A 23 -2.21 -4.63 -10.99
N GLU A 24 -3.01 -3.59 -11.25
CA GLU A 24 -4.27 -3.28 -10.56
C GLU A 24 -5.19 -4.49 -10.36
N TYR A 25 -5.52 -5.21 -11.45
CA TYR A 25 -6.47 -6.34 -11.41
C TYR A 25 -6.01 -7.47 -10.48
N PHE A 26 -4.71 -7.75 -10.46
CA PHE A 26 -4.14 -8.73 -9.55
C PHE A 26 -4.36 -8.29 -8.10
N TRP A 27 -4.03 -7.05 -7.76
CA TRP A 27 -4.13 -6.54 -6.40
C TRP A 27 -5.57 -6.43 -5.91
N THR A 28 -6.49 -5.87 -6.70
CA THR A 28 -7.90 -5.76 -6.29
C THR A 28 -8.55 -7.13 -6.05
N THR A 29 -8.10 -8.16 -6.75
CA THR A 29 -8.51 -9.55 -6.52
C THR A 29 -7.85 -10.12 -5.25
N VAL A 30 -6.53 -10.01 -5.14
CA VAL A 30 -5.73 -10.64 -4.08
C VAL A 30 -6.02 -10.06 -2.69
N ILE A 31 -6.23 -8.74 -2.59
CA ILE A 31 -6.45 -8.04 -1.31
C ILE A 31 -7.64 -8.63 -0.53
N THR A 32 -8.65 -9.18 -1.23
CA THR A 32 -9.80 -9.84 -0.59
C THR A 32 -9.42 -11.05 0.26
N PHE A 33 -8.26 -11.67 0.00
CA PHE A 33 -7.75 -12.81 0.76
C PHE A 33 -6.77 -12.42 1.88
N LEU A 34 -6.43 -11.12 2.02
CA LEU A 34 -5.37 -10.62 2.90
C LEU A 34 -5.91 -9.96 4.19
N HIS A 35 -6.92 -10.55 4.84
CA HIS A 35 -7.61 -9.90 5.96
C HIS A 35 -6.73 -9.65 7.21
N ASN A 36 -5.70 -10.49 7.43
CA ASN A 36 -4.76 -10.37 8.54
C ASN A 36 -3.47 -9.62 8.18
N ILE A 37 -3.39 -9.02 6.99
CA ILE A 37 -2.19 -8.31 6.56
C ILE A 37 -1.94 -7.09 7.45
N GLU A 38 -0.70 -6.94 7.91
CA GLU A 38 -0.22 -5.80 8.69
C GLU A 38 0.70 -4.91 7.88
N ILE A 39 1.52 -5.51 7.00
CA ILE A 39 2.48 -4.79 6.16
C ILE A 39 2.34 -5.27 4.72
N CYS A 40 2.09 -4.34 3.79
CA CYS A 40 2.01 -4.66 2.37
C CYS A 40 2.84 -3.68 1.53
N VAL A 41 3.65 -4.21 0.62
CA VAL A 41 4.45 -3.42 -0.34
C VAL A 41 4.15 -3.92 -1.75
N LEU A 42 3.73 -3.00 -2.61
CA LEU A 42 3.25 -3.28 -3.95
C LEU A 42 3.67 -2.21 -4.94
N GLY A 43 3.47 -2.51 -6.22
CA GLY A 43 3.85 -1.65 -7.34
C GLY A 43 5.24 -1.99 -7.87
N SER A 44 5.64 -1.30 -8.93
CA SER A 44 6.98 -1.39 -9.48
C SER A 44 7.49 0.02 -9.66
N PRO A 45 8.60 0.38 -8.98
CA PRO A 45 9.29 1.62 -9.25
C PRO A 45 9.95 1.50 -10.63
N ASP A 46 10.11 2.64 -11.29
CA ASP A 46 10.73 2.79 -12.59
C ASP A 46 9.95 2.09 -13.72
N GLY A 47 9.42 2.88 -14.65
CA GLY A 47 8.87 2.46 -15.94
C GLY A 47 9.82 1.68 -16.86
N TRP A 48 10.80 0.93 -16.33
CA TRP A 48 11.85 0.20 -17.05
C TRP A 48 11.35 -0.89 -18.02
N PHE A 49 10.04 -1.16 -18.01
CA PHE A 49 9.34 -1.76 -19.15
C PHE A 49 8.21 -0.85 -19.65
N PHE A 50 8.58 0.18 -20.42
CA PHE A 50 7.74 1.00 -21.31
C PHE A 50 6.86 0.21 -22.32
N LYS A 51 6.71 -1.11 -22.16
CA LYS A 51 5.85 -1.96 -23.00
C LYS A 51 4.42 -2.10 -22.48
N TYR A 52 4.16 -1.79 -21.21
CA TYR A 52 2.82 -1.89 -20.64
C TYR A 52 2.32 -0.50 -20.26
N ASN A 53 1.56 0.12 -21.16
CA ASN A 53 0.78 1.35 -20.94
C ASN A 53 -0.37 1.12 -19.93
N THR A 54 -0.09 0.40 -18.85
CA THR A 54 -1.07 -0.02 -17.87
C THR A 54 -1.18 1.07 -16.82
N ARG A 55 -2.16 1.93 -17.05
CA ARG A 55 -2.61 2.91 -16.06
C ARG A 55 -3.19 2.17 -14.85
N VAL A 56 -2.79 2.56 -13.64
CA VAL A 56 -3.24 1.92 -12.39
C VAL A 56 -4.15 2.87 -11.62
N HIS A 57 -5.40 2.47 -11.39
CA HIS A 57 -6.34 3.20 -10.56
C HIS A 57 -6.04 2.95 -9.08
N VAL A 58 -5.14 3.76 -8.52
CA VAL A 58 -4.74 3.65 -7.10
C VAL A 58 -5.92 3.82 -6.14
N ASP A 59 -6.95 4.57 -6.54
CA ASP A 59 -8.19 4.69 -5.78
C ASP A 59 -8.85 3.33 -5.51
N GLN A 60 -8.89 2.45 -6.51
CA GLN A 60 -9.49 1.11 -6.37
C GLN A 60 -8.66 0.24 -5.44
N VAL A 61 -7.33 0.37 -5.50
CA VAL A 61 -6.40 -0.34 -4.64
C VAL A 61 -6.56 0.11 -3.18
N LEU A 62 -6.57 1.42 -2.92
CA LEU A 62 -6.83 1.95 -1.56
C LEU A 62 -8.20 1.53 -1.05
N HIS A 63 -9.22 1.57 -1.91
CA HIS A 63 -10.56 1.15 -1.55
C HIS A 63 -10.61 -0.33 -1.17
N ALA A 64 -9.93 -1.20 -1.92
CA ALA A 64 -9.82 -2.63 -1.61
C ALA A 64 -9.15 -2.86 -0.26
N PHE A 65 -8.04 -2.17 0.06
CA PHE A 65 -7.40 -2.27 1.37
C PHE A 65 -8.33 -1.80 2.49
N ALA A 66 -9.01 -0.67 2.29
CA ALA A 66 -9.95 -0.14 3.27
C ALA A 66 -11.14 -1.08 3.55
N LEU A 67 -11.52 -1.92 2.59
CA LEU A 67 -12.60 -2.90 2.75
C LEU A 67 -12.16 -4.18 3.43
N ASN A 68 -10.96 -4.67 3.12
CA ASN A 68 -10.56 -6.03 3.45
C ASN A 68 -9.48 -6.14 4.53
N CYS A 69 -8.70 -5.08 4.78
CA CYS A 69 -7.48 -5.15 5.59
C CYS A 69 -7.52 -4.21 6.82
N PRO A 70 -8.35 -4.50 7.86
CA PRO A 70 -8.47 -3.64 9.03
C PRO A 70 -7.20 -3.59 9.91
N ASN A 71 -6.34 -4.61 9.80
CA ASN A 71 -5.10 -4.75 10.57
C ASN A 71 -3.90 -4.03 9.96
N LEU A 72 -4.08 -3.37 8.82
CA LEU A 72 -3.00 -2.73 8.07
C LEU A 72 -2.30 -1.64 8.90
N THR A 73 -0.99 -1.78 9.07
CA THR A 73 -0.11 -0.87 9.82
C THR A 73 0.85 -0.12 8.91
N ALA A 74 1.31 -0.73 7.82
CA ALA A 74 2.14 -0.10 6.82
C ALA A 74 1.73 -0.53 5.41
N LEU A 75 1.54 0.46 4.53
CA LEU A 75 1.26 0.26 3.11
C LEU A 75 2.26 1.06 2.29
N GLU A 76 2.87 0.43 1.30
CA GLU A 76 3.75 1.12 0.35
C GLU A 76 3.35 0.81 -1.09
N ILE A 77 3.15 1.87 -1.87
CA ILE A 77 2.75 1.80 -3.27
C ILE A 77 3.83 2.49 -4.10
N GLN A 78 4.57 1.69 -4.86
CA GLN A 78 5.77 2.11 -5.60
C GLN A 78 5.50 2.42 -7.09
N TRP A 79 4.24 2.53 -7.52
CA TRP A 79 3.95 2.90 -8.90
C TRP A 79 4.26 4.38 -9.15
N ASP A 80 4.94 4.65 -10.27
CA ASP A 80 5.35 6.00 -10.65
C ASP A 80 4.15 6.95 -10.85
N PRO A 81 4.32 8.26 -10.61
CA PRO A 81 3.24 9.25 -10.78
C PRO A 81 2.59 9.25 -12.16
N GLU A 82 3.34 8.89 -13.21
CA GLU A 82 2.85 8.82 -14.59
C GLU A 82 1.93 7.62 -14.82
N THR A 83 2.11 6.54 -14.06
CA THR A 83 1.32 5.31 -14.15
C THR A 83 0.04 5.40 -13.32
N LEU A 84 0.06 6.20 -12.25
CA LEU A 84 -1.08 6.38 -11.36
C LEU A 84 -2.23 7.13 -12.04
N ARG A 85 -3.44 6.61 -11.87
CA ARG A 85 -4.70 7.30 -12.17
C ARG A 85 -5.54 7.36 -10.92
N PHE A 86 -6.10 8.54 -10.70
CA PHE A 86 -6.92 8.82 -9.54
C PHE A 86 -7.95 9.88 -9.93
N SER A 87 -9.04 9.93 -9.19
CA SER A 87 -10.23 10.70 -9.54
C SER A 87 -10.49 11.82 -8.53
N ASP A 88 -11.46 12.69 -8.82
CA ASP A 88 -11.91 13.68 -7.83
C ASP A 88 -12.51 13.03 -6.57
N LYS A 89 -12.85 11.73 -6.65
CA LYS A 89 -13.35 10.94 -5.52
C LYS A 89 -12.24 10.39 -4.62
N SER A 90 -10.95 10.52 -4.97
CA SER A 90 -9.82 10.02 -4.18
C SER A 90 -9.89 10.38 -2.71
N ARG A 91 -10.32 11.61 -2.39
CA ARG A 91 -10.48 12.08 -1.00
C ARG A 91 -11.36 11.14 -0.17
N LYS A 92 -12.49 10.68 -0.74
CA LYS A 92 -13.41 9.74 -0.06
C LYS A 92 -12.76 8.38 0.18
N PHE A 93 -11.93 7.90 -0.75
CA PHE A 93 -11.22 6.62 -0.59
C PHE A 93 -10.12 6.72 0.45
N ILE A 94 -9.38 7.83 0.48
CA ILE A 94 -8.35 8.11 1.49
C ILE A 94 -8.97 8.20 2.89
N ASP A 95 -10.09 8.91 3.02
CA ASP A 95 -10.84 8.98 4.28
C ASP A 95 -11.33 7.60 4.72
N ARG A 96 -11.85 6.79 3.78
CA ARG A 96 -12.28 5.43 4.09
C ARG A 96 -11.12 4.55 4.55
N LEU A 97 -9.96 4.65 3.91
CA LEU A 97 -8.74 3.95 4.33
C LEU A 97 -8.36 4.36 5.76
N ARG A 98 -8.32 5.66 6.06
CA ARG A 98 -8.00 6.17 7.40
C ARG A 98 -8.97 5.67 8.48
N LEU A 99 -10.27 5.62 8.16
CA LEU A 99 -11.32 5.19 9.10
C LEU A 99 -11.34 3.66 9.30
N LYS A 100 -11.08 2.87 8.25
CA LYS A 100 -11.15 1.41 8.31
C LYS A 100 -9.83 0.76 8.72
N CYS A 101 -8.71 1.31 8.29
CA CYS A 101 -7.36 0.91 8.68
C CYS A 101 -6.85 1.84 9.79
N TRP A 102 -7.53 1.87 10.93
CA TRP A 102 -7.21 2.79 12.03
C TRP A 102 -5.77 2.60 12.57
N ARG A 103 -5.22 1.38 12.46
CA ARG A 103 -3.85 1.02 12.84
C ARG A 103 -2.77 1.50 11.87
N LEU A 104 -3.13 2.14 10.76
CA LEU A 104 -2.18 2.60 9.75
C LEU A 104 -1.21 3.64 10.32
N LYS A 105 0.08 3.29 10.37
CA LYS A 105 1.19 4.12 10.86
C LYS A 105 2.07 4.64 9.73
N SER A 106 2.08 3.96 8.58
CA SER A 106 2.85 4.36 7.40
C SER A 106 2.04 4.14 6.13
N LEU A 107 1.95 5.17 5.30
CA LEU A 107 1.50 5.09 3.92
C LEU A 107 2.56 5.73 3.04
N THR A 108 3.36 4.91 2.37
CA THR A 108 4.47 5.35 1.53
C THR A 108 4.03 5.38 0.08
N LEU A 109 4.24 6.49 -0.61
CA LEU A 109 3.86 6.70 -2.01
C LEU A 109 5.03 7.35 -2.77
N CYS A 110 5.07 7.21 -4.09
CA CYS A 110 5.95 8.00 -4.93
C CYS A 110 5.60 9.50 -4.88
N ASP A 111 6.61 10.37 -4.91
CA ASP A 111 6.41 11.82 -4.95
C ASP A 111 5.58 12.23 -6.17
N GLY A 112 4.56 13.06 -5.98
CA GLY A 112 3.71 13.53 -7.06
C GLY A 112 2.35 14.03 -6.60
N LYS A 113 1.48 14.35 -7.56
CA LYS A 113 0.14 14.93 -7.27
C LYS A 113 -0.70 14.07 -6.33
N TYR A 114 -0.61 12.74 -6.45
CA TYR A 114 -1.35 11.84 -5.58
C TYR A 114 -0.81 11.83 -4.15
N TYR A 115 0.52 11.82 -3.99
CA TYR A 115 1.14 11.93 -2.67
C TYR A 115 0.71 13.21 -1.95
N GLU A 116 0.78 14.38 -2.60
CA GLU A 116 0.36 15.65 -2.00
C GLU A 116 -1.12 15.66 -1.62
N LEU A 117 -1.97 15.04 -2.43
CA LEU A 117 -3.40 14.87 -2.12
C LEU A 117 -3.62 14.03 -0.86
N VAL A 118 -2.93 12.90 -0.75
CA VAL A 118 -3.01 12.00 0.40
C VAL A 118 -2.44 12.67 1.64
N LYS A 119 -1.27 13.29 1.53
CA LYS A 119 -0.61 14.04 2.61
C LYS A 119 -1.52 15.14 3.15
N GLY A 120 -2.06 15.99 2.29
CA GLY A 120 -2.98 17.06 2.70
C GLY A 120 -4.28 16.55 3.35
N ASN A 121 -4.77 15.36 2.97
CA ASN A 121 -5.91 14.74 3.66
C ASN A 121 -5.54 14.29 5.08
N PHE A 122 -4.38 13.63 5.25
CA PHE A 122 -3.90 13.17 6.56
C PHE A 122 -3.47 14.32 7.48
N GLU A 123 -2.95 15.43 6.94
CA GLU A 123 -2.65 16.65 7.70
C GLU A 123 -3.92 17.29 8.26
N ARG A 124 -4.97 17.42 7.46
CA ARG A 124 -6.30 17.90 7.91
C ARG A 124 -6.95 16.99 8.95
N ALA A 125 -6.54 15.73 8.96
CA ALA A 125 -6.95 14.73 9.93
C ALA A 125 -6.06 14.68 11.18
N GLU A 126 -5.15 15.63 11.36
CA GLU A 126 -4.19 15.69 12.48
C GLU A 126 -3.28 14.46 12.58
N ARG A 127 -3.02 13.79 11.45
CA ARG A 127 -2.14 12.61 11.34
C ARG A 127 -1.01 12.81 10.31
N PRO A 128 -0.25 13.92 10.37
CA PRO A 128 0.72 14.29 9.33
C PRO A 128 1.86 13.28 9.15
N ARG A 129 2.21 12.52 10.19
CA ARG A 129 3.37 11.60 10.18
C ARG A 129 3.10 10.24 9.53
N VAL A 130 1.86 9.98 9.11
CA VAL A 130 1.48 8.69 8.49
C VAL A 130 1.96 8.62 7.05
N VAL A 131 1.86 9.71 6.29
CA VAL A 131 2.15 9.72 4.86
C VAL A 131 3.64 10.00 4.64
N ARG A 132 4.30 9.19 3.81
CA ARG A 132 5.74 9.26 3.53
C ARG A 132 6.00 9.14 2.03
N THR A 133 7.17 9.61 1.61
CA THR A 133 7.63 9.46 0.23
C THR A 133 8.58 8.28 0.10
N SER A 134 8.50 7.56 -1.02
CA SER A 134 9.44 6.48 -1.37
C SER A 134 10.90 6.95 -1.43
N ASN A 135 11.14 8.25 -1.60
CA ASN A 135 12.48 8.84 -1.62
C ASN A 135 13.13 8.94 -0.22
N SER A 136 12.34 8.92 0.85
CA SER A 136 12.83 9.08 2.23
C SER A 136 12.52 7.89 3.13
N TYR A 137 11.74 6.93 2.66
CA TYR A 137 11.31 5.80 3.47
C TYR A 137 11.10 4.54 2.64
N THR A 138 11.60 3.42 3.17
CA THR A 138 11.33 2.08 2.64
C THR A 138 10.69 1.23 3.72
N THR A 139 9.56 0.61 3.38
CA THR A 139 8.85 -0.31 4.26
C THR A 139 9.56 -1.66 4.31
N SER A 140 9.60 -2.26 5.50
CA SER A 140 10.19 -3.57 5.73
C SER A 140 9.27 -4.43 6.58
N ILE A 141 9.24 -5.73 6.29
CA ILE A 141 8.51 -6.73 7.07
C ILE A 141 9.29 -7.28 8.26
N VAL A 142 10.55 -6.85 8.45
CA VAL A 142 11.43 -7.37 9.52
C VAL A 142 10.81 -7.20 10.92
N SER A 143 9.97 -6.17 11.09
CA SER A 143 9.22 -5.94 12.35
C SER A 143 8.19 -7.03 12.68
N LEU A 144 7.84 -7.90 11.73
CA LEU A 144 6.91 -9.01 11.93
C LEU A 144 7.58 -10.27 12.50
N LEU A 145 8.92 -10.31 12.57
CA LEU A 145 9.65 -11.44 13.16
C LEU A 145 9.32 -11.58 14.65
N CYS A 146 9.15 -12.82 15.12
CA CYS A 146 8.85 -13.12 16.52
C CYS A 146 9.87 -12.55 17.52
N ARG A 147 11.11 -12.36 17.08
CA ARG A 147 12.24 -11.87 17.88
C ARG A 147 12.76 -10.52 17.40
N TYR A 148 11.94 -9.71 16.73
CA TYR A 148 12.37 -8.39 16.22
C TYR A 148 12.97 -7.48 17.30
N LYS A 149 12.47 -7.55 18.55
CA LYS A 149 13.02 -6.78 19.67
C LYS A 149 14.50 -7.05 19.92
N ASP A 150 14.96 -8.26 19.66
CA ASP A 150 16.37 -8.64 19.84
C ASP A 150 17.26 -7.94 18.80
N LEU A 151 16.71 -7.57 17.64
CA LEU A 151 17.43 -6.83 16.59
C LEU A 151 17.53 -5.33 16.86
N GLN A 152 16.71 -4.78 17.76
CA GLN A 152 16.68 -3.34 18.03
C GLN A 152 17.75 -2.88 19.04
N PHE A 153 18.31 -3.82 19.82
CA PHE A 153 19.15 -3.53 20.98
C PHE A 153 20.45 -4.36 21.05
N ASN A 154 20.86 -4.97 19.93
CA ASN A 154 22.22 -5.50 19.75
C ASN A 154 23.07 -4.47 19.00
#